data_AF-A0A4Y9T999-F1
#
_entry.id   AF-A0A4Y9T999-F1
#
_cell.length_a   1.000
_cell.length_b   1.000
_cell.length_c   1.000
_cell.angle_alpha   90.00
_cell.angle_beta   90.00
_cell.angle_gamma   90.00
#
_symmetry.space_group_name_H-M   'P 1'
#
loop_
_entity.id
_entity.type
_entity.pdbx_description
1 polymer ?
#
loop_
_entity_poly.entity_id
_entity_poly.type
_entity_poly.pdbx_seq_one_letter_code
_entity_poly.pdbx_strand_id
1 'polypeptide(L)'
;MQPVVIPSKLEQEYLLRALEAGVRVRTLRQLFLWAQGELQALLPHQALVCLRLDGGGAVRRLECLHGALLAPGAMAVLYDPG
;
A
#
# COMPACT_ATOMS: atom_id res chain seq x y z
N MET A 1 -22.76 -2.65 5.02
CA MET A 1 -21.38 -2.97 5.46
C MET A 1 -20.90 -4.13 4.63
N GLN A 2 -19.72 -4.04 4.00
CA GLN A 2 -19.13 -5.20 3.33
C GLN A 2 -18.71 -6.24 4.40
N PRO A 3 -18.93 -7.54 4.17
CA PRO A 3 -18.54 -8.57 5.12
C PRO A 3 -17.02 -8.55 5.30
N VAL A 4 -16.56 -8.66 6.54
CA VAL A 4 -15.14 -8.87 6.86
C VAL A 4 -14.74 -10.23 6.29
N VAL A 5 -13.94 -10.23 5.22
CA VAL A 5 -13.39 -11.45 4.63
C VAL A 5 -12.20 -11.87 5.49
N ILE A 6 -12.34 -12.99 6.19
CA ILE A 6 -11.23 -13.61 6.91
C ILE A 6 -10.52 -14.54 5.93
N PRO A 7 -9.22 -14.32 5.64
CA PRO A 7 -8.48 -15.20 4.74
C PRO A 7 -8.38 -16.61 5.33
N SER A 8 -8.28 -17.62 4.47
CA SER A 8 -7.96 -18.99 4.88
C SER A 8 -6.62 -19.04 5.63
N LYS A 9 -6.36 -20.12 6.37
CA LYS A 9 -5.08 -20.29 7.08
C LYS A 9 -3.87 -20.17 6.15
N LEU A 10 -3.98 -20.74 4.94
CA LEU A 10 -2.90 -20.68 3.96
C LEU A 10 -2.67 -19.24 3.46
N GLU A 11 -3.73 -18.48 3.18
CA GLU A 11 -3.63 -17.08 2.80
C GLU A 11 -3.07 -16.21 3.94
N GLN A 12 -3.40 -16.52 5.19
CA GLN A 12 -2.81 -15.85 6.36
C GLN A 12 -1.31 -16.11 6.47
N GLU A 13 -0.86 -17.34 6.23
CA GLU A 13 0.58 -17.68 6.21
C GLU A 13 1.32 -16.96 5.08
N TYR A 14 0.74 -16.91 3.88
CA TYR A 14 1.32 -16.16 2.77
C TYR A 14 1.34 -14.66 3.05
N LEU A 15 0.30 -14.11 3.68
CA LEU A 15 0.24 -12.71 4.06
C LEU A 15 1.33 -12.38 5.09
N LEU A 16 1.52 -13.24 6.10
CA LEU A 16 2.59 -13.08 7.08
C LEU A 16 3.97 -13.04 6.40
N ARG A 17 4.25 -13.98 5.50
CA ARG A 17 5.52 -14.00 4.75
C ARG A 17 5.70 -12.75 3.89
N ALA A 18 4.64 -12.27 3.26
CA ALA A 18 4.66 -11.03 2.48
C ALA A 18 5.00 -9.83 3.38
N LEU A 19 4.40 -9.73 4.57
CA LEU A 19 4.69 -8.68 5.54
C LEU A 19 6.15 -8.73 6.04
N GLU A 20 6.64 -9.92 6.39
CA GLU A 20 8.03 -10.12 6.83
C GLU A 20 9.04 -9.71 5.75
N ALA A 21 8.76 -10.02 4.47
CA ALA A 21 9.58 -9.57 3.35
C ALA A 21 9.56 -8.03 3.21
N GLY A 22 8.41 -7.40 3.47
CA GLY A 22 8.22 -5.95 3.42
C GLY A 22 9.11 -5.18 4.41
N VAL A 23 9.45 -5.78 5.57
CA VAL A 23 10.32 -5.17 6.59
C VAL A 23 11.72 -4.85 6.04
N ARG A 24 12.15 -5.49 4.95
CA ARG A 24 13.46 -5.26 4.31
C ARG A 24 13.43 -4.21 3.21
N VAL A 25 12.26 -3.68 2.85
CA VAL A 25 12.13 -2.63 1.82
C VAL A 25 12.77 -1.33 2.33
N ARG A 26 13.65 -0.74 1.52
CA ARG A 26 14.38 0.51 1.85
C ARG A 26 14.23 1.60 0.80
N THR A 27 13.73 1.27 -0.39
CA THR A 27 13.60 2.21 -1.51
C THR A 27 12.22 2.13 -2.14
N LEU A 28 11.79 3.20 -2.81
CA LEU A 28 10.50 3.24 -3.55
C LEU A 28 10.44 2.16 -4.64
N ARG A 29 11.57 1.88 -5.31
CA ARG A 29 11.65 0.80 -6.30
C ARG A 29 11.41 -0.57 -5.67
N GLN A 30 12.01 -0.85 -4.51
CA GLN A 30 11.78 -2.10 -3.79
C GLN A 30 10.34 -2.21 -3.30
N LEU A 31 9.76 -1.09 -2.84
CA LEU A 31 8.36 -1.04 -2.41
C LEU A 31 7.42 -1.38 -3.55
N PHE A 32 7.63 -0.78 -4.73
CA PHE A 32 6.88 -1.08 -5.94
C PHE A 32 6.96 -2.56 -6.31
N LEU A 33 8.17 -3.13 -6.39
CA LEU A 33 8.36 -4.54 -6.77
C LEU A 33 7.77 -5.51 -5.75
N TRP A 34 7.94 -5.23 -4.45
CA TRP A 34 7.37 -6.04 -3.37
C TRP A 34 5.84 -6.06 -3.44
N ALA A 35 5.21 -4.89 -3.63
CA ALA A 35 3.77 -4.78 -3.66
C ALA A 35 3.14 -5.45 -4.90
N GLN A 36 3.83 -5.47 -6.04
CA GLN A 36 3.37 -6.10 -7.29
C GLN A 36 3.52 -7.64 -7.30
N GLY A 37 4.18 -8.24 -6.30
CA GLY A 37 4.36 -9.68 -6.19
C GLY A 37 3.22 -10.38 -5.43
N GLU A 38 3.59 -11.24 -4.48
CA GLU A 38 2.66 -11.99 -3.61
C GLU A 38 1.61 -11.11 -2.94
N LEU A 39 1.98 -9.87 -2.59
CA LEU A 39 1.06 -8.95 -1.95
C LEU A 39 -0.13 -8.56 -2.86
N GLN A 40 0.09 -8.31 -4.15
CA GLN A 40 -0.99 -8.02 -5.10
C GLN A 40 -1.93 -9.23 -5.27
N ALA A 41 -1.37 -10.45 -5.25
CA ALA A 41 -2.15 -11.68 -5.38
C ALA A 41 -3.06 -11.91 -4.16
N LEU A 42 -2.56 -11.62 -2.95
CA LEU A 42 -3.31 -11.79 -1.69
C LEU A 42 -4.25 -10.62 -1.39
N LEU A 43 -3.84 -9.41 -1.74
CA LEU A 43 -4.58 -8.16 -1.52
C LEU A 43 -4.66 -7.40 -2.84
N PRO A 44 -5.66 -7.73 -3.69
CA PRO A 44 -5.85 -7.05 -4.95
C PRO A 44 -6.07 -5.56 -4.71
N HIS A 45 -5.12 -4.75 -5.14
CA HIS A 45 -5.19 -3.30 -5.00
C HIS A 45 -5.08 -2.63 -6.37
N GLN A 46 -5.75 -1.49 -6.52
CA GLN A 46 -5.77 -0.71 -7.76
C GLN A 46 -4.77 0.45 -7.74
N ALA A 47 -4.31 0.83 -6.54
CA ALA A 47 -3.35 1.89 -6.34
C ALA A 47 -2.39 1.54 -5.19
N LEU A 48 -1.15 2.00 -5.31
CA LEU A 48 -0.12 1.92 -4.29
C LEU A 48 0.48 3.30 -4.09
N VAL A 49 0.33 3.85 -2.88
CA VAL A 49 0.89 5.13 -2.49
C VAL A 49 1.85 4.97 -1.31
N CYS A 50 2.95 5.71 -1.34
CA CYS A 50 3.90 5.82 -0.23
C CYS A 50 3.76 7.19 0.41
N LEU A 51 3.48 7.21 1.72
CA LEU A 51 3.30 8.41 2.51
C LEU A 51 4.46 8.57 3.49
N ARG A 52 4.93 9.80 3.65
CA ARG A 52 5.81 10.19 4.76
C ARG A 52 5.04 11.11 5.67
N LEU A 53 4.93 10.75 6.93
CA LEU A 53 4.29 11.58 7.95
C LEU A 53 5.35 12.39 8.72
N ASP A 54 4.97 13.53 9.28
CA ASP A 54 5.76 14.20 10.32
C ASP A 54 5.43 13.66 11.72
N GLY A 55 6.06 14.24 12.75
CA GLY A 55 5.85 13.84 14.15
C GLY A 55 4.42 14.10 14.66
N GLY A 56 3.62 14.91 13.96
CA GLY A 56 2.21 15.14 14.26
C GLY A 56 1.26 14.24 13.47
N GLY A 57 1.78 13.37 12.60
CA GLY A 57 0.98 12.49 11.75
C GLY A 57 0.51 13.16 10.45
N ALA A 58 0.89 14.40 10.17
CA ALA A 58 0.54 15.07 8.91
C ALA A 58 1.44 14.56 7.77
N VAL A 59 0.86 14.37 6.58
CA VAL A 59 1.60 13.89 5.41
C VAL A 59 2.52 15.00 4.89
N ARG A 60 3.82 14.73 4.84
CA ARG A 60 4.86 15.60 4.27
C ARG A 60 5.21 15.28 2.83
N ARG A 61 5.01 14.04 2.41
CA ARG A 61 5.30 13.57 1.05
C ARG A 61 4.38 12.42 0.69
N LEU A 62 3.93 12.42 -0.55
CA LEU A 62 3.12 11.36 -1.13
C LEU A 62 3.72 11.00 -2.49
N GLU A 63 3.93 9.70 -2.72
CA GLU A 63 4.43 9.14 -3.98
C GLU A 63 3.47 8.07 -4.47
N CYS A 64 2.92 8.22 -5.69
CA CYS A 64 2.13 7.18 -6.33
C CYS A 64 3.07 6.22 -7.08
N LEU A 65 3.12 4.97 -6.63
CA LEU A 65 4.00 3.93 -7.17
C LEU A 65 3.29 3.02 -8.18
N HIS A 66 1.99 2.82 -7.99
CA HIS A 66 1.13 2.08 -8.91
C HIS A 66 -0.25 2.74 -8.91
N GLY A 67 -0.89 2.81 -10.08
CA GLY A 67 -2.16 3.52 -10.24
C GLY A 67 -2.07 4.72 -11.17
N ALA A 68 -1.49 4.55 -12.36
CA ALA A 68 -1.41 5.56 -13.43
C ALA A 68 -2.78 6.10 -13.90
N LEU A 69 -3.88 5.62 -13.31
CA LEU A 69 -5.27 6.01 -13.53
C LEU A 69 -5.89 6.83 -12.39
N LEU A 70 -5.13 7.18 -11.35
CA LEU A 70 -5.61 8.17 -10.38
C LEU A 70 -5.77 9.50 -11.12
N ALA A 71 -7.02 9.93 -11.30
CA ALA A 71 -7.32 11.23 -11.89
C ALA A 71 -6.52 12.33 -11.16
N PRO A 72 -6.08 13.42 -11.82
CA PRO A 72 -5.24 14.45 -11.22
C PRO A 72 -5.76 14.99 -9.87
N GLY A 73 -7.07 14.94 -9.61
CA GLY A 73 -7.69 15.31 -8.33
C GLY A 73 -7.78 14.21 -7.27
N ALA A 74 -7.65 12.93 -7.61
CA ALA A 74 -7.74 11.81 -6.65
C ALA A 74 -6.54 11.79 -5.67
N MET A 75 -5.38 12.26 -6.13
CA MET A 75 -4.20 12.44 -5.29
C MET A 75 -4.40 13.51 -4.22
N ALA A 76 -5.19 14.55 -4.51
CA ALA A 76 -5.57 15.58 -3.54
C ALA A 76 -6.58 15.06 -2.51
N VAL A 77 -7.42 14.07 -2.84
CA VAL A 77 -8.34 13.45 -1.87
C VAL A 77 -7.59 12.54 -0.89
N LEU A 78 -6.49 11.92 -1.31
CA LEU A 78 -5.62 11.14 -0.41
C LEU A 78 -4.81 12.01 0.56
N TYR A 79 -4.81 13.33 0.35
CA TYR A 79 -4.12 14.30 1.17
C TYR A 79 -5.05 15.50 1.43
N ASP A 80 -5.86 15.42 2.49
CA ASP A 80 -6.59 16.55 3.05
C ASP A 80 -5.80 17.12 4.25
N PRO A 81 -5.00 18.18 4.06
CA PRO A 81 -4.44 18.94 5.18
C PRO A 81 -5.56 19.84 5.71
N GLY A 82 -6.39 19.29 6.60
CA GLY A 82 -7.25 20.10 7.46
C GLY A 82 -6.44 21.14 8.26
#